data_AF-G1XA07-F1
#
_entry.id   AF-G1XA07-F1
#
_cell.length_a   1.000
_cell.length_b   1.000
_cell.length_c   1.000
_cell.angle_alpha   90.00
_cell.angle_beta   90.00
_cell.angle_gamma   90.00
#
_symmetry.space_group_name_H-M   'P 1'
#
loop_
_entity.id
_entity.type
_entity.pdbx_description
1 polymer ?
#
loop_
_entity_poly.entity_id
_entity_poly.type
_entity_poly.pdbx_seq_one_letter_code
_entity_poly.pdbx_strand_id
1 'polypeptide(L)'
;MSAAPNPGGFGPDVDIPIDTAPRIAELKLMLEDPATCQHQIPNILAVLTEYEAGRTPEFIYQDGRPICIRDLDFNKPSWVEGGNMLAHR
;
A
#
# COMPACT_ATOMS: atom_id res chain seq x y z
N MET A 1 1.13 50.99 -0.67
CA MET A 1 1.20 50.05 0.47
C MET A 1 1.10 48.65 -0.12
N SER A 2 2.21 47.93 -0.21
CA SER A 2 2.26 46.59 -0.80
C SER A 2 2.15 45.56 0.34
N ALA A 3 1.13 44.70 0.29
CA ALA A 3 1.03 43.55 1.17
C ALA A 3 2.03 42.48 0.71
N ALA A 4 2.80 41.93 1.65
CA ALA A 4 3.72 40.83 1.41
C ALA A 4 2.94 39.52 1.13
N PRO A 5 3.45 38.60 0.29
CA PRO A 5 2.85 37.28 0.10
C PRO A 5 3.09 36.38 1.33
N ASN A 6 2.06 35.61 1.69
CA ASN A 6 2.06 34.64 2.79
C ASN A 6 2.96 33.44 2.44
N PRO A 7 3.90 33.00 3.29
CA PRO A 7 4.84 31.91 2.98
C PRO A 7 4.32 30.55 3.44
N GLY A 8 3.08 30.20 3.10
CA GLY A 8 2.43 28.99 3.66
C GLY A 8 1.52 28.19 2.71
N GLY A 9 1.45 28.55 1.44
CA GLY A 9 0.68 27.76 0.47
C GLY A 9 1.49 26.57 -0.01
N PHE A 10 1.32 25.40 0.59
CA PHE A 10 1.49 24.17 -0.20
C PHE A 10 0.55 24.32 -1.40
N GLY A 11 1.09 24.12 -2.61
CA GLY A 11 0.34 24.27 -3.86
C GLY A 11 -0.89 23.36 -3.89
N PRO A 12 -1.71 23.42 -4.96
CA PRO A 12 -2.80 22.45 -5.10
C PRO A 12 -2.22 21.04 -4.92
N ASP A 13 -2.88 20.21 -4.11
CA ASP A 13 -2.57 18.79 -4.01
C ASP A 13 -2.63 18.20 -5.42
N VAL A 14 -1.47 18.09 -6.07
CA VAL A 14 -1.37 17.44 -7.37
C VAL A 14 -1.45 15.97 -7.06
N ASP A 15 -2.56 15.33 -7.41
CA ASP A 15 -2.66 13.88 -7.48
C ASP A 15 -1.60 13.40 -8.47
N ILE A 16 -0.42 13.04 -7.96
CA ILE A 16 0.60 12.37 -8.75
C ILE A 16 0.04 10.97 -9.03
N PRO A 17 -0.31 10.62 -10.27
CA PRO A 17 -0.80 9.29 -10.57
C PRO A 17 0.33 8.32 -10.29
N ILE A 18 0.20 7.53 -9.22
CA ILE A 18 1.11 6.42 -8.98
C ILE A 18 0.80 5.38 -10.04
N ASP A 19 1.79 5.02 -10.85
CA ASP A 19 1.63 3.93 -11.81
C ASP A 19 1.40 2.62 -11.05
N THR A 20 0.17 2.12 -11.13
CA THR A 20 -0.25 0.88 -10.46
C THR A 20 0.29 -0.38 -11.14
N ALA A 21 0.69 -0.32 -12.41
CA ALA A 21 1.07 -1.51 -13.18
C ALA A 21 2.36 -2.19 -12.67
N PRO A 22 3.45 -1.46 -12.34
CA PRO A 22 4.62 -2.05 -11.70
C PRO A 22 4.30 -2.75 -10.38
N ARG A 23 3.41 -2.16 -9.57
CA ARG A 23 3.01 -2.75 -8.28
C ARG A 23 2.19 -4.02 -8.47
N ILE A 24 1.24 -4.04 -9.40
CA ILE A 24 0.50 -5.25 -9.78
C ILE A 24 1.44 -6.38 -10.21
N ALA A 25 2.47 -6.07 -11.01
CA ALA A 25 3.45 -7.05 -11.46
C ALA A 25 4.28 -7.62 -10.30
N GLU A 26 4.71 -6.78 -9.36
CA GLU A 26 5.41 -7.19 -8.15
C GLU A 26 4.54 -8.13 -7.29
N LEU A 27 3.28 -7.76 -7.02
CA LEU A 27 2.34 -8.59 -6.26
C LEU A 27 2.13 -9.96 -6.92
N LYS A 28 2.04 -10.01 -8.26
CA LYS A 28 1.93 -11.28 -9.01
C LYS A 28 3.19 -12.12 -8.87
N LEU A 29 4.38 -11.53 -9.00
CA LEU A 29 5.64 -12.24 -8.81
C LEU A 29 5.78 -12.83 -7.40
N MET A 30 5.34 -12.10 -6.37
CA MET A 30 5.34 -12.60 -4.99
C MET A 30 4.39 -13.79 -4.78
N LEU A 31 3.31 -13.89 -5.58
CA LEU A 31 2.41 -15.05 -5.56
C LEU A 31 2.98 -16.25 -6.34
N GLU A 32 3.84 -16.02 -7.32
CA GLU A 32 4.52 -17.06 -8.10
C GLU A 32 5.65 -17.75 -7.31
N ASP A 33 6.25 -17.06 -6.34
CA ASP A 33 7.21 -17.63 -5.37
C ASP A 33 6.61 -17.73 -3.95
N PRO A 34 5.76 -18.74 -3.70
CA PRO A 34 5.15 -18.91 -2.39
C PRO A 34 6.17 -19.23 -1.29
N ALA A 35 7.38 -19.71 -1.63
CA ALA A 35 8.38 -20.10 -0.63
C ALA A 35 8.84 -18.92 0.24
N THR A 36 8.70 -17.70 -0.26
CA THR A 36 9.17 -16.49 0.43
C THR A 36 8.11 -15.94 1.42
N CYS A 37 6.81 -16.17 1.21
CA CYS A 37 5.74 -15.53 2.00
C CYS A 37 4.36 -16.25 1.98
N GLN A 38 4.29 -17.58 2.13
CA GLN A 38 3.00 -18.32 2.10
C GLN A 38 1.90 -17.73 3.02
N HIS A 39 2.30 -17.26 4.19
CA HIS A 39 1.40 -16.67 5.19
C HIS A 39 0.82 -15.30 4.77
N GLN A 40 1.40 -14.66 3.76
CA GLN A 40 0.94 -13.37 3.21
C GLN A 40 0.07 -13.53 1.96
N ILE A 41 -0.01 -14.72 1.35
CA ILE A 41 -0.83 -14.99 0.16
C ILE A 41 -2.23 -14.37 0.26
N PRO A 42 -3.02 -14.59 1.33
CA PRO A 42 -4.36 -14.01 1.40
C PRO A 42 -4.33 -12.46 1.41
N ASN A 43 -3.34 -11.85 2.06
CA ASN A 43 -3.21 -10.40 2.14
C ASN A 43 -2.79 -9.79 0.78
N ILE A 44 -1.83 -10.43 0.10
CA ILE A 44 -1.35 -10.02 -1.23
C ILE A 44 -2.49 -10.10 -2.26
N LEU A 45 -3.28 -11.17 -2.23
CA LEU A 45 -4.45 -11.32 -3.11
C LEU A 45 -5.51 -10.24 -2.87
N ALA A 46 -5.74 -9.86 -1.62
CA ALA A 46 -6.69 -8.80 -1.28
C ALA A 46 -6.24 -7.45 -1.87
N VAL A 47 -4.96 -7.09 -1.68
CA VAL A 47 -4.38 -5.86 -2.25
C VAL A 47 -4.45 -5.87 -3.78
N LEU A 48 -4.05 -6.98 -4.40
CA LEU A 48 -4.07 -7.13 -5.86
C LEU A 48 -5.49 -6.95 -6.41
N THR A 49 -6.50 -7.49 -5.73
CA THR A 49 -7.92 -7.36 -6.13
C THR A 49 -8.39 -5.91 -6.13
N GLU A 50 -7.93 -5.08 -5.18
CA GLU A 50 -8.23 -3.64 -5.16
C GLU A 50 -7.62 -2.94 -6.38
N TYR A 51 -6.33 -3.20 -6.66
CA TYR A 51 -5.66 -2.62 -7.81
C TYR A 51 -6.27 -3.05 -9.16
N GLU A 52 -6.57 -4.34 -9.34
CA GLU A 52 -7.21 -4.85 -10.56
C GLU A 52 -8.63 -4.28 -10.77
N ALA A 53 -9.29 -3.86 -9.69
CA ALA A 53 -10.57 -3.17 -9.75
C ALA A 53 -10.46 -1.64 -9.88
N GLY A 54 -9.25 -1.10 -10.03
CA GLY A 54 -9.00 0.34 -10.13
C GLY A 54 -9.27 1.11 -8.83
N ARG A 55 -9.28 0.42 -7.68
CA ARG A 55 -9.44 1.02 -6.35
C ARG A 55 -8.07 1.23 -5.70
N THR A 56 -8.02 2.21 -4.81
CA THR A 56 -6.85 2.42 -3.94
C THR A 56 -6.93 1.42 -2.79
N PRO A 57 -5.94 0.53 -2.60
CA PRO A 57 -5.93 -0.38 -1.48
C PRO A 57 -5.78 0.37 -0.15
N GLU A 58 -6.36 -0.21 0.90
CA GLU A 58 -6.10 0.22 2.28
C GLU A 58 -4.65 -0.01 2.71
N PHE A 59 -4.22 0.67 3.78
CA PHE A 59 -2.83 0.62 4.21
C PHE A 59 -2.42 -0.72 4.85
N ILE A 60 -3.34 -1.43 5.51
CA ILE A 60 -3.03 -2.66 6.28
C ILE A 60 -4.03 -3.77 5.96
N TYR A 61 -3.52 -4.99 5.76
CA TYR A 61 -4.33 -6.20 5.60
C TYR A 61 -3.91 -7.30 6.57
N GLN A 62 -4.89 -8.01 7.11
CA GLN A 62 -4.72 -9.26 7.86
C GLN A 62 -5.80 -10.26 7.46
N ASP A 63 -5.45 -11.54 7.40
CA ASP A 63 -6.35 -12.64 7.03
C ASP A 63 -7.13 -12.37 5.71
N GLY A 64 -6.48 -11.67 4.76
CA GLY A 64 -7.05 -11.30 3.46
C GLY A 64 -8.11 -10.20 3.50
N ARG A 65 -8.11 -9.37 4.55
CA ARG A 65 -9.06 -8.27 4.70
C ARG A 65 -8.37 -6.98 5.09
N PRO A 66 -8.84 -5.82 4.62
CA PRO A 66 -8.36 -4.55 5.11
C PRO A 66 -8.74 -4.38 6.59
N ILE A 67 -7.83 -3.82 7.38
CA ILE A 67 -8.06 -3.56 8.80
C ILE A 67 -7.58 -2.16 9.18
N CYS A 68 -8.15 -1.61 10.26
CA CYS A 68 -7.59 -0.43 10.90
C CYS A 68 -6.38 -0.86 11.75
N ILE A 69 -5.40 0.04 11.92
CA ILE A 69 -4.26 -0.18 12.82
C ILE A 69 -4.69 -0.48 14.27
N ARG A 70 -5.88 -0.03 14.69
CA ARG A 70 -6.45 -0.31 16.02
C ARG A 70 -6.86 -1.77 16.20
N ASP A 71 -7.15 -2.46 15.10
CA ASP A 71 -7.61 -3.85 15.08
C ASP A 71 -6.47 -4.83 14.72
N LEU A 72 -5.25 -4.32 14.58
CA LEU A 72 -4.06 -5.11 14.22
C LEU A 72 -3.73 -6.11 15.33
N ASP A 73 -3.81 -7.40 14.99
CA ASP A 73 -3.32 -8.47 15.85
C ASP A 73 -1.84 -8.74 15.56
N PHE A 74 -0.96 -8.28 16.44
CA PHE A 74 0.50 -8.44 16.28
C PHE A 74 0.97 -9.91 16.27
N ASN A 75 0.11 -10.88 16.60
CA ASN A 75 0.43 -12.29 16.51
C ASN A 75 0.17 -12.90 15.13
N LYS A 76 -0.40 -12.11 14.21
CA LYS A 76 -0.75 -12.55 12.86
C LYS A 76 0.08 -11.85 11.79
N PRO A 77 0.37 -12.54 10.67
CA PRO A 77 0.80 -11.93 9.43
C PRO A 77 -0.02 -10.70 9.04
N SER A 78 0.63 -9.54 9.03
CA SER A 78 0.07 -8.33 8.41
C SER A 78 0.83 -7.98 7.14
N TRP A 79 0.10 -7.47 6.17
CA TRP A 79 0.64 -6.79 5.01
C TRP A 79 0.46 -5.29 5.17
N VAL A 80 1.48 -4.51 4.81
CA VAL A 80 1.42 -3.05 4.79
C VAL A 80 1.66 -2.58 3.36
N GLU A 81 0.63 -1.98 2.76
CA GLU A 81 0.69 -1.49 1.38
C GLU A 81 1.34 -0.11 1.31
N GLY A 82 2.19 0.12 0.31
CA GLY A 82 2.96 1.37 0.18
C GLY A 82 4.07 1.56 1.24
N GLY A 83 4.21 0.62 2.18
CA GLY A 83 5.27 0.61 3.17
C GLY A 83 6.55 0.02 2.59
N ASN A 84 7.46 0.89 2.12
CA ASN A 84 8.85 0.52 1.89
C ASN A 84 9.52 0.26 3.27
N MET A 85 9.15 -0.83 3.93
CA MET A 85 9.82 -1.37 5.10
C MET A 85 10.33 -2.76 4.73
N LEU A 86 11.36 -2.80 3.88
CA LEU A 86 12.48 -3.75 3.90
C LEU A 86 13.37 -3.56 2.65
N ALA A 87 13.94 -2.35 2.51
CA ALA A 87 15.22 -2.16 1.81
C ALA A 87 16.35 -2.11 2.85
N HIS A 88 16.55 -3.22 3.58
CA HIS A 88 17.78 -3.44 4.33
C HIS A 88 18.23 -4.89 4.15
N ARG A 89 19.03 -5.09 3.10
CA ARG A 89 20.15 -6.02 3.11
C ARG A 89 21.40 -5.26 2.70
#